data_AF-A0A957D0T2-F1
#
_entry.id   AF-A0A957D0T2-F1
#
_cell.length_a   1.000
_cell.length_b   1.000
_cell.length_c   1.000
_cell.angle_alpha   90.00
_cell.angle_beta   90.00
_cell.angle_gamma   90.00
#
_symmetry.space_group_name_H-M   'P 1'
#
loop_
_entity.id
_entity.type
_entity.pdbx_description
1 polymer ?
#
loop_
_entity_poly.entity_id
_entity_poly.type
_entity_poly.pdbx_seq_one_letter_code
_entity_poly.pdbx_strand_id
1 'polypeptide(L)'
;MDFRKLFLWIFLLGWLAFDGQQAAVAQDAAFVGESRAIYSYGQSVRFMLQGETAVPFSQASLSFQAVEFASPFTVDFADITDETIALEYQFDLSGDNRLLPFTTVTYWWDLVDENGNVFHVPARTFYYEDTQFVWESAADELVTVYWRGGNVQLGRAALAIVQESQQRISQLLPAAEEEPIQVYIYPSSADLRASLRLNGVDWDEQYLAPALDVVLVTAVNPRTAVSDLQQSIPHELTRLRLARLTAPHADALPLWLLEGIAVRMEKRPNPTYESMLETAV
;
A
#
# COMPACT_ATOMS: atom_id res chain seq x y z
N MET A 1 -63.71 -82.62 12.36
CA MET A 1 -63.21 -82.22 13.70
C MET A 1 -62.03 -81.30 13.47
N ASP A 2 -62.01 -80.15 14.17
CA ASP A 2 -61.01 -79.07 14.17
C ASP A 2 -60.85 -78.25 12.87
N PHE A 3 -61.49 -77.09 12.68
CA PHE A 3 -61.46 -75.80 13.40
C PHE A 3 -60.11 -75.06 13.32
N ARG A 4 -60.17 -73.93 12.58
CA ARG A 4 -59.53 -72.63 12.83
C ARG A 4 -58.23 -72.23 12.09
N LYS A 5 -58.41 -71.09 11.41
CA LYS A 5 -57.50 -69.95 11.17
C LYS A 5 -56.61 -70.03 9.92
N LEU A 6 -56.28 -68.95 9.24
CA LEU A 6 -56.83 -67.60 9.07
C LEU A 6 -55.94 -66.99 7.97
N PHE A 7 -56.56 -66.26 7.05
CA PHE A 7 -55.94 -65.39 6.06
C PHE A 7 -55.09 -64.30 6.75
N LEU A 8 -53.87 -63.98 6.28
CA LEU A 8 -53.46 -62.64 5.84
C LEU A 8 -51.95 -62.51 5.56
N TRP A 9 -51.71 -61.83 4.44
CA TRP A 9 -50.53 -61.23 3.83
C TRP A 9 -49.55 -60.47 4.75
N ILE A 10 -48.24 -60.55 4.45
CA ILE A 10 -47.28 -59.44 4.60
C ILE A 10 -46.27 -59.46 3.43
N PHE A 11 -46.31 -58.40 2.62
CA PHE A 11 -45.27 -58.01 1.67
C PHE A 11 -44.09 -57.41 2.45
N LEU A 12 -42.88 -57.94 2.28
CA LEU A 12 -41.67 -57.40 2.88
C LEU A 12 -41.05 -56.36 1.93
N LEU A 13 -41.19 -55.07 2.25
CA LEU A 13 -40.44 -53.97 1.63
C LEU A 13 -39.07 -53.89 2.31
N GLY A 14 -38.01 -54.16 1.57
CA GLY A 14 -36.63 -53.89 2.00
C GLY A 14 -36.29 -52.42 1.78
N TRP A 15 -36.14 -51.66 2.87
CA TRP A 15 -35.49 -50.35 2.85
C TRP A 15 -33.97 -50.54 2.96
N LEU A 16 -33.26 -50.31 1.87
CA LEU A 16 -31.80 -50.12 1.87
C LEU A 16 -31.52 -48.73 2.45
N ALA A 17 -30.99 -48.68 3.67
CA ALA A 17 -30.43 -47.46 4.24
C ALA A 17 -29.17 -47.09 3.45
N PHE A 18 -29.29 -46.10 2.58
CA PHE A 18 -28.16 -45.38 2.03
C PHE A 18 -27.65 -44.47 3.16
N ASP A 19 -26.59 -44.92 3.84
CA ASP A 19 -25.89 -44.12 4.84
C ASP A 19 -25.11 -43.04 4.08
N GLY A 20 -25.79 -41.94 3.80
CA GLY A 20 -25.18 -40.76 3.23
C GLY A 20 -24.31 -40.12 4.30
N GLN A 21 -23.01 -40.44 4.30
CA GLN A 21 -22.00 -39.55 4.88
C GLN A 21 -22.07 -38.23 4.12
N GLN A 22 -22.95 -37.33 4.57
CA GLN A 22 -22.82 -35.92 4.30
C GLN A 22 -21.52 -35.49 4.98
N ALA A 23 -20.46 -35.34 4.19
CA ALA A 23 -19.33 -34.54 4.61
C ALA A 23 -19.89 -33.16 4.95
N ALA A 24 -19.97 -32.84 6.23
CA ALA A 24 -20.21 -31.49 6.68
C ALA A 24 -19.08 -30.66 6.08
N VAL A 25 -19.41 -29.83 5.09
CA VAL A 25 -18.54 -28.74 4.68
C VAL A 25 -18.43 -27.87 5.93
N ALA A 26 -17.24 -27.86 6.54
CA ALA A 26 -16.95 -26.97 7.65
C ALA A 26 -17.29 -25.56 7.16
N GLN A 27 -18.34 -24.99 7.74
CA GLN A 27 -18.66 -23.59 7.54
C GLN A 27 -17.53 -22.85 8.25
N ASP A 28 -16.69 -22.13 7.49
CA ASP A 28 -15.57 -21.35 8.04
C ASP A 28 -16.10 -20.59 9.25
N ALA A 29 -15.64 -21.00 10.44
CA ALA A 29 -16.03 -20.32 11.65
C ALA A 29 -15.43 -18.92 11.54
N ALA A 30 -16.28 -17.91 11.42
CA ALA A 30 -15.81 -16.54 11.24
C ALA A 30 -15.40 -15.97 12.60
N PHE A 31 -14.16 -15.53 12.73
CA PHE A 31 -13.72 -14.74 13.87
C PHE A 31 -14.49 -13.41 13.91
N VAL A 32 -15.05 -13.08 15.08
CA VAL A 32 -15.74 -11.80 15.31
C VAL A 32 -14.85 -10.92 16.18
N GLY A 33 -14.23 -9.92 15.56
CA GLY A 33 -13.35 -9.00 16.26
C GLY A 33 -12.88 -7.84 15.40
N GLU A 34 -12.01 -7.02 15.97
CA GLU A 34 -11.36 -5.89 15.32
C GLU A 34 -9.86 -6.17 15.14
N SER A 35 -9.38 -5.97 13.93
CA SER A 35 -7.97 -5.98 13.59
C SER A 35 -7.55 -4.58 13.16
N ARG A 36 -6.49 -4.02 13.73
CA ARG A 36 -6.05 -2.65 13.45
C ARG A 36 -4.54 -2.56 13.44
N ALA A 37 -4.02 -1.69 12.56
CA ALA A 37 -2.65 -1.24 12.58
C ALA A 37 -2.60 0.28 12.81
N ILE A 38 -1.61 0.73 13.59
CA ILE A 38 -1.23 2.14 13.71
C ILE A 38 0.28 2.24 13.59
N TYR A 39 0.81 3.33 13.08
CA TYR A 39 2.25 3.49 12.91
C TYR A 39 2.75 4.84 13.38
N SER A 40 4.03 4.88 13.71
CA SER A 40 4.83 6.09 13.85
C SER A 40 5.80 6.13 12.67
N TYR A 41 5.66 7.14 11.82
CA TYR A 41 6.41 7.24 10.56
C TYR A 41 7.93 7.21 10.80
N GLY A 42 8.62 6.34 10.07
CA GLY A 42 10.04 6.03 10.22
C GLY A 42 10.46 5.33 11.51
N GLN A 43 9.52 4.82 12.32
CA GLN A 43 9.84 4.27 13.64
C GLN A 43 9.25 2.89 13.89
N SER A 44 7.93 2.73 13.84
CA SER A 44 7.32 1.44 14.17
C SER A 44 5.91 1.29 13.61
N VAL A 45 5.47 0.04 13.48
CA VAL A 45 4.07 -0.32 13.24
C VAL A 45 3.58 -1.17 14.41
N ARG A 46 2.44 -0.82 14.99
CA ARG A 46 1.75 -1.60 16.02
C ARG A 46 0.52 -2.25 15.41
N PHE A 47 0.50 -3.57 15.43
CA PHE A 47 -0.63 -4.40 15.02
C PHE A 47 -1.39 -4.85 16.26
N MET A 48 -2.72 -4.80 16.20
CA MET A 48 -3.62 -5.12 17.29
C MET A 48 -4.75 -6.01 16.78
N LEU A 49 -5.09 -7.04 17.55
CA LEU A 49 -6.24 -7.90 17.32
C LEU A 49 -7.03 -8.01 18.61
N GLN A 50 -8.32 -7.68 18.57
CA GLN A 50 -9.23 -7.79 19.71
C GLN A 50 -10.51 -8.51 19.29
N GLY A 51 -11.03 -9.38 20.14
CA GLY A 51 -12.29 -10.06 19.87
C GLY A 51 -12.73 -11.00 20.98
N GLU A 52 -13.92 -11.54 20.81
CA GLU A 52 -14.49 -12.54 21.71
C GLU A 52 -14.56 -13.88 21.00
N THR A 53 -14.39 -14.96 21.76
CA THR A 53 -14.53 -16.31 21.23
C THR A 53 -15.30 -17.19 22.21
N ALA A 54 -16.06 -18.14 21.66
CA ALA A 54 -16.73 -19.16 22.47
C ALA A 54 -15.77 -20.26 22.93
N VAL A 55 -14.65 -20.45 22.22
CA VAL A 55 -13.58 -21.42 22.52
C VAL A 55 -12.26 -20.67 22.56
N PRO A 56 -11.46 -20.76 23.63
CA PRO A 56 -10.16 -20.10 23.70
C PRO A 56 -9.26 -20.43 22.51
N PHE A 57 -8.52 -19.43 22.04
CA PHE A 57 -7.46 -19.64 21.06
C PHE A 57 -6.23 -20.21 21.74
N SER A 58 -5.53 -21.14 21.11
CA SER A 58 -4.27 -21.71 21.59
C SER A 58 -3.05 -21.11 20.88
N GLN A 59 -3.22 -20.72 19.62
CA GLN A 59 -2.17 -20.13 18.78
C GLN A 59 -2.73 -19.00 17.92
N ALA A 60 -1.87 -18.05 17.57
CA ALA A 60 -2.13 -17.04 16.54
C ALA A 60 -0.86 -16.73 15.76
N SER A 61 -1.01 -16.31 14.52
CA SER A 61 0.08 -15.83 13.67
C SER A 61 -0.32 -14.50 13.04
N LEU A 62 0.49 -13.47 13.24
CA LEU A 62 0.41 -12.21 12.49
C LEU A 62 1.34 -12.32 11.29
N SER A 63 0.84 -12.04 10.10
CA SER A 63 1.67 -11.86 8.92
C SER A 63 1.45 -10.49 8.28
N PHE A 64 2.51 -9.88 7.76
CA PHE A 64 2.41 -8.65 6.98
C PHE A 64 3.45 -8.57 5.85
N GLN A 65 3.09 -7.83 4.80
CA GLN A 65 3.84 -7.72 3.55
C GLN A 65 3.71 -6.31 2.98
N ALA A 66 4.80 -5.81 2.39
CA ALA A 66 4.86 -4.60 1.57
C ALA A 66 5.63 -4.92 0.28
N VAL A 67 5.52 -4.08 -0.75
CA VAL A 67 6.10 -4.39 -2.08
C VAL A 67 7.63 -4.51 -2.06
N GLU A 68 8.28 -3.79 -1.16
CA GLU A 68 9.73 -3.75 -0.97
C GLU A 68 10.29 -5.01 -0.27
N PHE A 69 9.43 -5.81 0.37
CA PHE A 69 9.87 -7.01 1.07
C PHE A 69 9.81 -8.23 0.15
N ALA A 70 10.88 -9.03 0.13
CA ALA A 70 10.93 -10.23 -0.70
C ALA A 70 9.97 -11.34 -0.22
N SER A 71 9.57 -11.33 1.05
CA SER A 71 8.67 -12.31 1.65
C SER A 71 7.96 -11.71 2.87
N PRO A 72 6.78 -12.24 3.26
CA PRO A 72 6.07 -11.75 4.42
C PRO A 72 6.86 -11.96 5.71
N PHE A 73 6.74 -11.00 6.62
CA PHE A 73 7.12 -11.21 8.02
C PHE A 73 5.99 -11.96 8.71
N THR A 74 6.33 -12.98 9.48
CA THR A 74 5.37 -13.74 10.30
C THR A 74 5.85 -13.79 11.74
N VAL A 75 4.92 -13.56 12.66
CA VAL A 75 5.14 -13.61 14.11
C VAL A 75 4.09 -14.52 14.73
N ASP A 76 4.56 -15.54 15.44
CA ASP A 76 3.70 -16.51 16.11
C ASP A 76 3.50 -16.16 17.59
N PHE A 77 2.30 -16.39 18.07
CA PHE A 77 1.86 -16.27 19.45
C PHE A 77 1.37 -17.66 19.89
N ALA A 78 1.85 -18.12 21.03
CA ALA A 78 1.50 -19.41 21.61
C ALA A 78 0.97 -19.22 23.04
N ASP A 79 0.38 -20.30 23.57
CA ASP A 79 -0.14 -20.37 24.94
C ASP A 79 -1.15 -19.25 25.25
N ILE A 80 -1.98 -18.91 24.26
CA ILE A 80 -3.13 -18.04 24.47
C ILE A 80 -4.14 -18.85 25.31
N THR A 81 -4.62 -18.30 26.41
CA THR A 81 -5.57 -18.99 27.32
C THR A 81 -6.79 -18.16 27.67
N ASP A 82 -6.83 -16.90 27.22
CA ASP A 82 -7.88 -15.97 27.57
C ASP A 82 -9.13 -16.19 26.69
N GLU A 83 -10.31 -16.09 27.31
CA GLU A 83 -11.61 -16.13 26.60
C GLU A 83 -11.82 -14.89 25.71
N THR A 84 -11.10 -13.81 26.00
CA THR A 84 -11.03 -12.60 25.17
C THR A 84 -9.64 -12.50 24.56
N ILE A 85 -9.57 -12.48 23.23
CA ILE A 85 -8.30 -12.29 22.53
C ILE A 85 -7.95 -10.81 22.50
N ALA A 86 -6.76 -10.46 22.95
CA ALA A 86 -6.20 -9.11 22.89
C ALA A 86 -4.70 -9.19 22.61
N LEU A 87 -4.35 -9.36 21.33
CA LEU A 87 -2.96 -9.47 20.89
C LEU A 87 -2.45 -8.12 20.40
N GLU A 88 -1.19 -7.83 20.72
CA GLU A 88 -0.45 -6.66 20.23
C GLU A 88 0.95 -7.08 19.80
N TYR A 89 1.41 -6.56 18.66
CA TYR A 89 2.79 -6.68 18.23
C TYR A 89 3.31 -5.36 17.68
N GLN A 90 4.49 -4.95 18.15
CA GLN A 90 5.18 -3.77 17.68
C GLN A 90 6.38 -4.18 16.82
N PHE A 91 6.31 -3.86 15.53
CA PHE A 91 7.39 -4.03 14.57
C PHE A 91 8.25 -2.75 14.53
N ASP A 92 9.57 -2.91 14.71
CA ASP A 92 10.54 -1.81 14.66
C ASP A 92 11.03 -1.58 13.22
N LEU A 93 10.85 -0.35 12.73
CA LEU A 93 11.22 0.07 11.38
C LEU A 93 12.66 0.62 11.38
N SER A 94 13.60 -0.19 11.84
CA SER A 94 15.03 0.15 11.91
C SER A 94 15.88 -0.78 11.03
N GLY A 95 17.09 -0.35 10.69
CA GLY A 95 17.98 -1.14 9.83
C GLY A 95 17.36 -1.44 8.46
N ASP A 96 17.30 -2.74 8.12
CA ASP A 96 16.76 -3.27 6.86
C ASP A 96 15.23 -3.52 6.91
N ASN A 97 14.57 -3.28 8.05
CA ASN A 97 13.13 -3.50 8.25
C ASN A 97 12.27 -2.28 7.91
N ARG A 98 12.84 -1.29 7.21
CA ARG A 98 12.15 -0.03 6.93
C ARG A 98 11.12 -0.21 5.82
N LEU A 99 10.01 0.50 5.97
CA LEU A 99 9.01 0.62 4.91
C LEU A 99 9.40 1.76 3.96
N LEU A 100 9.16 1.57 2.68
CA LEU A 100 9.21 2.68 1.73
C LEU A 100 8.10 3.69 2.07
N PRO A 101 8.40 5.00 2.05
CA PRO A 101 7.38 6.03 2.13
C PRO A 101 6.27 5.77 1.13
N PHE A 102 5.01 6.01 1.50
CA PHE A 102 3.87 5.89 0.59
C PHE A 102 3.65 4.47 0.05
N THR A 103 4.21 3.44 0.68
CA THR A 103 3.88 2.05 0.37
C THR A 103 2.53 1.64 0.96
N THR A 104 1.92 0.61 0.39
CA THR A 104 0.76 -0.06 0.99
C THR A 104 1.21 -1.33 1.70
N VAL A 105 0.90 -1.45 2.97
CA VAL A 105 1.16 -2.65 3.77
C VAL A 105 -0.12 -3.46 3.88
N THR A 106 -0.04 -4.74 3.57
CA THR A 106 -1.11 -5.72 3.80
C THR A 106 -0.75 -6.58 5.00
N TYR A 107 -1.69 -6.82 5.90
CA TYR A 107 -1.50 -7.68 7.08
C TYR A 107 -2.74 -8.52 7.36
N TRP A 108 -2.54 -9.69 7.96
CA TRP A 108 -3.60 -10.63 8.30
C TRP A 108 -3.22 -11.45 9.53
N TRP A 109 -4.24 -12.08 10.12
CA TRP A 109 -4.08 -12.93 11.29
C TRP A 109 -4.67 -14.31 10.99
N ASP A 110 -3.95 -15.33 11.39
CA ASP A 110 -4.44 -16.72 11.42
C ASP A 110 -4.51 -17.17 12.87
N LEU A 111 -5.64 -17.73 13.30
CA LEU A 111 -5.86 -18.16 14.68
C LEU A 111 -6.15 -19.67 14.72
N VAL A 112 -5.74 -20.35 15.78
CA VAL A 112 -6.05 -21.76 16.03
C VAL A 112 -6.66 -21.90 17.42
N ASP A 113 -7.85 -22.49 17.51
CA ASP A 113 -8.51 -22.74 18.80
C ASP A 113 -7.96 -23.98 19.52
N GLU A 114 -8.36 -24.20 20.77
CA GLU A 114 -7.99 -25.40 21.53
C GLU A 114 -8.46 -26.72 20.89
N ASN A 115 -9.47 -26.68 20.02
CA ASN A 115 -9.96 -27.84 19.27
C ASN A 115 -9.19 -28.08 17.97
N GLY A 116 -8.24 -27.19 17.61
CA GLY A 116 -7.48 -27.24 16.37
C GLY A 116 -8.21 -26.66 15.15
N ASN A 117 -9.32 -25.94 15.34
CA ASN A 117 -9.98 -25.22 14.26
C ASN A 117 -9.18 -23.98 13.90
N VAL A 118 -9.02 -23.74 12.59
CA VAL A 118 -8.29 -22.59 12.06
C VAL A 118 -9.27 -21.51 11.64
N PHE A 119 -8.97 -20.26 12.00
CA PHE A 119 -9.75 -19.08 11.69
C PHE A 119 -8.88 -18.08 10.93
N HIS A 120 -9.30 -17.73 9.73
CA HIS A 120 -8.63 -16.72 8.91
C HIS A 120 -9.30 -15.37 9.12
N VAL A 121 -8.59 -14.43 9.73
CA VAL A 121 -9.07 -13.05 9.87
C VAL A 121 -8.88 -12.35 8.53
N PRO A 122 -9.92 -11.68 7.98
CA PRO A 122 -9.80 -10.97 6.71
C PRO A 122 -8.62 -10.00 6.72
N ALA A 123 -7.79 -10.08 5.68
CA ALA A 123 -6.64 -9.21 5.52
C ALA A 123 -7.07 -7.74 5.49
N ARG A 124 -6.24 -6.88 6.08
CA ARG A 124 -6.41 -5.43 6.07
C ARG A 124 -5.19 -4.76 5.47
N THR A 125 -5.39 -3.56 4.96
CA THR A 125 -4.32 -2.74 4.41
C THR A 125 -4.25 -1.40 5.13
N PHE A 126 -3.07 -0.80 5.15
CA PHE A 126 -2.90 0.61 5.47
C PHE A 126 -1.87 1.24 4.52
N TYR A 127 -2.07 2.53 4.26
CA TYR A 127 -1.16 3.33 3.47
C TYR A 127 -0.17 4.04 4.39
N TYR A 128 1.13 3.88 4.12
CA TYR A 128 2.21 4.37 4.95
C TYR A 128 2.63 5.79 4.54
N GLU A 129 1.75 6.75 4.82
CA GLU A 129 1.95 8.17 4.54
C GLU A 129 2.89 8.83 5.56
N ASP A 130 3.58 9.88 5.14
CA ASP A 130 4.34 10.75 6.04
C ASP A 130 3.42 11.51 7.00
N THR A 131 3.26 10.99 8.22
CA THR A 131 2.44 11.58 9.27
C THR A 131 3.15 12.69 10.06
N GLN A 132 4.37 13.10 9.67
CA GLN A 132 5.03 14.26 10.29
C GLN A 132 4.34 15.57 9.91
N PHE A 133 3.51 15.54 8.86
CA PHE A 133 2.75 16.68 8.37
C PHE A 133 1.24 16.39 8.42
N VAL A 134 0.46 17.45 8.55
CA VAL A 134 -0.99 17.40 8.30
C VAL A 134 -1.20 17.89 6.88
N TRP A 135 -1.51 16.96 5.98
CA TRP A 135 -1.69 17.24 4.55
C TRP A 135 -3.08 17.81 4.27
N GLU A 136 -3.12 18.88 3.49
CA GLU A 136 -4.29 19.30 2.74
C GLU A 136 -4.27 18.63 1.37
N SER A 137 -5.44 18.44 0.76
CA SER A 137 -5.51 17.81 -0.55
C SER A 137 -6.49 18.48 -1.51
N ALA A 138 -6.21 18.29 -2.80
CA ALA A 138 -7.06 18.63 -3.93
C ALA A 138 -6.93 17.49 -4.94
N ALA A 139 -8.05 17.00 -5.43
CA ALA A 139 -8.10 15.84 -6.30
C ALA A 139 -8.98 16.09 -7.52
N ASP A 140 -8.69 15.37 -8.60
CA ASP A 140 -9.51 15.24 -9.80
C ASP A 140 -9.30 13.86 -10.43
N GLU A 141 -10.39 13.12 -10.68
CA GLU A 141 -10.40 11.75 -11.22
C GLU A 141 -9.29 10.84 -10.65
N LEU A 142 -8.16 10.74 -11.35
CA LEU A 142 -7.01 9.89 -11.03
C LEU A 142 -5.81 10.65 -10.44
N VAL A 143 -5.95 11.94 -10.11
CA VAL A 143 -4.87 12.76 -9.57
C VAL A 143 -5.26 13.29 -8.21
N THR A 144 -4.37 13.11 -7.22
CA THR A 144 -4.47 13.78 -5.92
C THR A 144 -3.19 14.53 -5.63
N VAL A 145 -3.31 15.80 -5.27
CA VAL A 145 -2.20 16.63 -4.80
C VAL A 145 -2.36 16.89 -3.32
N TYR A 146 -1.28 16.68 -2.58
CA TYR A 146 -1.14 16.92 -1.16
C TYR A 146 -0.13 18.07 -0.92
N TRP A 147 -0.48 19.01 -0.05
CA TRP A 147 0.41 20.10 0.36
C TRP A 147 0.19 20.46 1.82
N ARG A 148 1.01 21.39 2.33
CA ARG A 148 0.85 21.96 3.67
C ARG A 148 0.77 23.48 3.61
N GLY A 149 0.04 24.09 4.55
CA GLY A 149 0.18 25.52 4.88
C GLY A 149 -1.01 26.41 4.52
N GLY A 150 -2.20 25.83 4.33
CA GLY A 150 -3.49 26.51 4.15
C GLY A 150 -3.67 27.17 2.78
N ASN A 151 -2.66 27.10 1.91
CA ASN A 151 -2.68 27.79 0.62
C ASN A 151 -3.40 26.94 -0.43
N VAL A 152 -4.74 26.98 -0.40
CA VAL A 152 -5.59 26.28 -1.38
C VAL A 152 -5.24 26.64 -2.84
N GLN A 153 -4.72 27.85 -3.10
CA GLN A 153 -4.32 28.24 -4.45
C GLN A 153 -3.07 27.48 -4.92
N LEU A 154 -2.16 27.11 -4.00
CA LEU A 154 -1.01 26.26 -4.32
C LEU A 154 -1.48 24.88 -4.78
N GLY A 155 -2.37 24.25 -4.01
CA GLY A 155 -2.92 22.93 -4.34
C GLY A 155 -3.65 22.92 -5.69
N ARG A 156 -4.50 23.92 -5.96
CA ARG A 156 -5.19 24.06 -7.25
C ARG A 156 -4.24 24.32 -8.41
N ALA A 157 -3.23 25.17 -8.22
CA ALA A 157 -2.23 25.44 -9.24
C ALA A 157 -1.42 24.17 -9.56
N ALA A 158 -1.02 23.41 -8.54
CA ALA A 158 -0.32 22.15 -8.70
C ALA A 158 -1.17 21.11 -9.44
N LEU A 159 -2.45 20.94 -9.07
CA LEU A 159 -3.37 20.03 -9.76
C LEU A 159 -3.48 20.38 -11.26
N ALA A 160 -3.62 21.66 -11.59
CA ALA A 160 -3.65 22.12 -12.98
C ALA A 160 -2.31 21.87 -13.71
N ILE A 161 -1.17 22.04 -13.03
CA ILE A 161 0.16 21.74 -13.59
C ILE A 161 0.29 20.24 -13.87
N VAL A 162 -0.19 19.36 -12.98
CA VAL A 162 -0.17 17.90 -13.21
C VAL A 162 -0.99 17.55 -14.45
N GLN A 163 -2.22 18.06 -14.57
CA GLN A 163 -3.09 17.83 -15.73
C GLN A 163 -2.45 18.30 -17.04
N GLU A 164 -1.91 19.52 -17.07
CA GLU A 164 -1.20 20.06 -18.24
C GLU A 164 0.03 19.20 -18.58
N SER A 165 0.78 18.77 -17.56
CA SER A 165 1.98 17.95 -17.73
C SER A 165 1.63 16.58 -18.31
N GLN A 166 0.56 15.93 -17.83
CA GLN A 166 0.08 14.66 -18.40
C GLN A 166 -0.28 14.80 -19.89
N GLN A 167 -0.97 15.88 -20.27
CA GLN A 167 -1.32 16.14 -21.67
C GLN A 167 -0.07 16.36 -22.55
N ARG A 168 0.97 16.99 -22.01
CA ARG A 168 2.22 17.21 -22.75
C ARG A 168 3.06 15.93 -22.84
N ILE A 169 3.17 15.18 -21.75
CA ILE A 169 3.92 13.92 -21.68
C ILE A 169 3.30 12.90 -22.63
N SER A 170 1.96 12.82 -22.72
CA SER A 170 1.27 11.88 -23.62
C SER A 170 1.50 12.13 -25.12
N GLN A 171 1.99 13.32 -25.49
CA GLN A 171 2.40 13.62 -26.87
C GLN A 171 3.74 13.00 -27.25
N LEU A 172 4.57 12.65 -26.26
CA LEU A 172 5.92 12.10 -26.46
C LEU A 172 6.04 10.64 -26.01
N LEU A 173 5.44 10.30 -24.87
CA LEU A 173 5.52 8.98 -24.26
C LEU A 173 4.17 8.26 -24.34
N PRO A 174 4.17 6.95 -24.61
CA PRO A 174 2.93 6.18 -24.73
C PRO A 174 2.13 6.12 -23.43
N ALA A 175 0.86 5.75 -23.58
CA ALA A 175 0.03 5.02 -22.61
C ALA A 175 0.84 4.12 -21.63
N ALA A 176 0.88 4.39 -20.33
CA ALA A 176 1.12 3.39 -19.30
C ALA A 176 -0.22 3.09 -18.62
N GLU A 177 -0.24 2.11 -17.74
CA GLU A 177 -1.43 1.74 -16.98
C GLU A 177 -2.03 2.96 -16.25
N GLU A 178 -3.36 3.06 -16.25
CA GLU A 178 -4.11 4.15 -15.63
C GLU A 178 -4.12 3.97 -14.11
N GLU A 179 -2.96 4.22 -13.50
CA GLU A 179 -2.81 4.21 -12.05
C GLU A 179 -2.93 5.64 -11.49
N PRO A 180 -3.59 5.81 -10.34
CA PRO A 180 -3.67 7.09 -9.67
C PRO A 180 -2.29 7.75 -9.50
N ILE A 181 -2.23 9.06 -9.67
CA ILE A 181 -1.03 9.87 -9.45
C ILE A 181 -1.24 10.65 -8.17
N GLN A 182 -0.34 10.44 -7.23
CA GLN A 182 -0.29 11.22 -5.99
C GLN A 182 0.92 12.15 -6.04
N VAL A 183 0.71 13.42 -5.71
CA VAL A 183 1.78 14.43 -5.68
C VAL A 183 1.87 15.01 -4.28
N TYR A 184 3.02 14.89 -3.63
CA TYR A 184 3.29 15.48 -2.32
C TYR A 184 4.21 16.70 -2.45
N ILE A 185 3.72 17.85 -2.00
CA ILE A 185 4.45 19.12 -2.02
C ILE A 185 4.97 19.43 -0.63
N TYR A 186 6.26 19.16 -0.43
CA TYR A 186 6.94 19.44 0.82
C TYR A 186 7.28 20.94 0.96
N PRO A 187 7.25 21.47 2.20
CA PRO A 187 7.54 22.88 2.45
C PRO A 187 9.02 23.25 2.25
N SER A 188 9.93 22.28 2.30
CA SER A 188 11.34 22.48 1.99
C SER A 188 12.06 21.20 1.56
N SER A 189 13.19 21.34 0.87
CA SER A 189 14.09 20.22 0.58
C SER A 189 14.73 19.63 1.84
N ALA A 190 14.78 20.37 2.95
CA ALA A 190 15.25 19.82 4.23
C ALA A 190 14.19 18.88 4.83
N ASP A 191 12.92 19.26 4.77
CA ASP A 191 11.80 18.45 5.27
C ASP A 191 11.63 17.16 4.46
N LEU A 192 11.65 17.26 3.12
CA LEU A 192 11.60 16.09 2.24
C LEU A 192 12.77 15.11 2.51
N ARG A 193 14.00 15.62 2.59
CA ARG A 193 15.17 14.79 2.91
C ARG A 193 15.09 14.16 4.30
N ALA A 194 14.57 14.88 5.29
CA ALA A 194 14.39 14.34 6.63
C ALA A 194 13.40 13.16 6.63
N SER A 195 12.26 13.33 5.95
CA SER A 195 11.24 12.29 5.80
C SER A 195 11.78 11.01 5.16
N LEU A 196 12.56 11.15 4.08
CA LEU A 196 13.12 10.02 3.35
C LEU A 196 14.22 9.30 4.14
N ARG A 197 15.09 10.05 4.83
CA ARG A 197 16.15 9.48 5.68
C ARG A 197 15.61 8.66 6.85
N LEU A 198 14.45 9.02 7.39
CA LEU A 198 13.79 8.22 8.42
C LEU A 198 13.45 6.82 7.90
N ASN A 199 13.15 6.69 6.62
CA ASN A 199 12.82 5.43 5.96
C ASN A 199 14.00 4.79 5.23
N GLY A 200 15.23 5.25 5.51
CA GLY A 200 16.45 4.65 4.98
C GLY A 200 16.68 4.92 3.50
N VAL A 201 15.88 5.80 2.92
CA VAL A 201 16.06 6.30 1.57
C VAL A 201 17.08 7.42 1.65
N ASP A 202 18.32 7.13 1.26
CA ASP A 202 19.31 8.17 1.05
C ASP A 202 18.90 9.00 -0.16
N TRP A 203 18.76 10.32 0.04
CA TRP A 203 18.43 11.26 -1.02
C TRP A 203 19.62 11.36 -1.98
N ASP A 204 19.62 10.51 -3.00
CA ASP A 204 20.26 10.81 -4.26
C ASP A 204 19.15 11.28 -5.21
N GLU A 205 19.15 12.57 -5.57
CA GLU A 205 18.18 13.20 -6.48
C GLU A 205 18.01 12.39 -7.79
N GLN A 206 19.03 11.61 -8.15
CA GLN A 206 19.09 10.79 -9.36
C GLN A 206 18.26 9.50 -9.31
N TYR A 207 17.88 8.97 -8.13
CA TYR A 207 17.30 7.60 -8.03
C TYR A 207 15.95 7.50 -7.29
N LEU A 208 15.37 8.62 -6.82
CA LEU A 208 14.22 8.54 -5.91
C LEU A 208 12.87 8.25 -6.58
N ALA A 209 12.73 8.54 -7.87
CA ALA A 209 11.46 8.51 -8.60
C ALA A 209 10.91 7.12 -9.00
N PRO A 210 11.71 6.07 -9.29
CA PRO A 210 11.16 4.80 -9.77
C PRO A 210 10.56 3.88 -8.70
N ALA A 211 10.96 4.05 -7.43
CA ALA A 211 10.59 3.13 -6.35
C ALA A 211 9.31 3.53 -5.61
N LEU A 212 8.99 4.82 -5.61
CA LEU A 212 7.82 5.36 -4.93
C LEU A 212 6.81 5.71 -6.03
N ASP A 213 5.64 5.08 -6.05
CA ASP A 213 4.60 5.33 -7.06
C ASP A 213 3.87 6.68 -6.84
N VAL A 214 4.63 7.70 -6.45
CA VAL A 214 4.20 9.04 -6.07
C VAL A 214 5.23 10.08 -6.55
N VAL A 215 4.76 11.29 -6.82
CA VAL A 215 5.60 12.43 -7.19
C VAL A 215 5.91 13.25 -5.95
N LEU A 216 7.19 13.40 -5.60
CA LEU A 216 7.64 14.20 -4.46
C LEU A 216 8.32 15.47 -4.96
N VAL A 217 7.79 16.63 -4.59
CA VAL A 217 8.32 17.94 -4.98
C VAL A 217 8.35 18.91 -3.80
N THR A 218 8.96 20.08 -3.98
CA THR A 218 9.04 21.10 -2.93
C THR A 218 8.55 22.46 -3.43
N ALA A 219 7.97 23.26 -2.53
CA ALA A 219 7.55 24.63 -2.82
C ALA A 219 7.89 25.54 -1.63
N VAL A 220 9.10 26.11 -1.65
CA VAL A 220 9.68 26.82 -0.49
C VAL A 220 9.21 28.26 -0.40
N ASN A 221 9.26 28.98 -1.51
CA ASN A 221 8.95 30.41 -1.54
C ASN A 221 7.57 30.61 -2.20
N PRO A 222 6.55 31.09 -1.45
CA PRO A 222 5.21 31.27 -2.00
C PRO A 222 5.13 32.18 -3.23
N ARG A 223 6.11 33.08 -3.42
CA ARG A 223 6.16 33.97 -4.59
C ARG A 223 6.66 33.28 -5.86
N THR A 224 7.46 32.23 -5.74
CA THR A 224 8.01 31.47 -6.87
C THR A 224 7.42 30.08 -6.99
N ALA A 225 6.68 29.61 -5.98
CA ALA A 225 6.15 28.25 -5.88
C ALA A 225 5.51 27.72 -7.17
N VAL A 226 4.69 28.53 -7.86
CA VAL A 226 4.07 28.09 -9.13
C VAL A 226 5.13 27.87 -10.23
N SER A 227 6.13 28.73 -10.33
CA SER A 227 7.24 28.55 -11.28
C SER A 227 8.09 27.33 -10.91
N ASP A 228 8.36 27.14 -9.62
CA ASP A 228 9.15 26.01 -9.10
C ASP A 228 8.42 24.67 -9.36
N LEU A 229 7.09 24.64 -9.22
CA LEU A 229 6.25 23.48 -9.54
C LEU A 229 6.09 23.25 -11.04
N GLN A 230 6.06 24.32 -11.85
CA GLN A 230 6.09 24.21 -13.33
C GLN A 230 7.42 23.65 -13.86
N GLN A 231 8.45 23.63 -13.04
CA GLN A 231 9.69 22.92 -13.30
C GLN A 231 9.60 21.48 -12.78
N SER A 232 9.42 21.31 -11.47
CA SER A 232 9.59 20.03 -10.79
C SER A 232 8.49 18.99 -11.06
N ILE A 233 7.21 19.38 -11.13
CA ILE A 233 6.11 18.42 -11.39
C ILE A 233 6.26 17.72 -12.75
N PRO A 234 6.38 18.42 -13.90
CA PRO A 234 6.54 17.74 -15.17
C PRO A 234 7.82 16.88 -15.24
N HIS A 235 8.89 17.31 -14.57
CA HIS A 235 10.12 16.54 -14.47
C HIS A 235 9.87 15.18 -13.79
N GLU A 236 9.39 15.20 -12.55
CA GLU A 236 9.17 13.99 -11.75
C GLU A 236 8.04 13.10 -12.32
N LEU A 237 6.99 13.72 -12.86
CA LEU A 237 5.91 12.97 -13.52
C LEU A 237 6.39 12.22 -14.77
N THR A 238 7.36 12.79 -15.49
CA THR A 238 7.99 12.12 -16.63
C THR A 238 8.83 10.93 -16.17
N ARG A 239 9.59 11.08 -15.07
CA ARG A 239 10.35 9.98 -14.47
C ARG A 239 9.43 8.85 -14.01
N LEU A 240 8.33 9.18 -13.32
CA LEU A 240 7.30 8.21 -12.92
C LEU A 240 6.71 7.48 -14.13
N ARG A 241 6.35 8.23 -15.20
CA ARG A 241 5.82 7.64 -16.43
C ARG A 241 6.80 6.67 -17.08
N LEU A 242 8.07 7.03 -17.16
CA LEU A 242 9.12 6.17 -17.71
C LEU A 242 9.35 4.93 -16.84
N ALA A 243 9.33 5.07 -15.52
CA ALA A 243 9.43 3.95 -14.59
C ALA A 243 8.28 2.95 -14.79
N ARG A 244 7.03 3.41 -14.84
CA ARG A 244 5.85 2.56 -15.12
C ARG A 244 5.93 1.88 -16.48
N LEU A 245 6.39 2.58 -17.53
CA LEU A 245 6.55 2.01 -18.88
C LEU A 245 7.64 0.94 -18.98
N THR A 246 8.60 0.94 -18.06
CA THR A 246 9.77 0.05 -18.10
C THR A 246 9.81 -0.93 -16.94
N ALA A 247 8.80 -0.92 -16.07
CA ALA A 247 8.66 -1.87 -14.97
C ALA A 247 8.64 -3.33 -15.49
N PRO A 248 9.26 -4.28 -14.77
CA PRO A 248 9.98 -4.12 -13.50
C PRO A 248 11.45 -3.66 -13.66
N HIS A 249 11.88 -3.27 -14.85
CA HIS A 249 13.26 -2.94 -15.19
C HIS A 249 13.50 -1.43 -15.34
N ALA A 250 12.92 -0.61 -14.45
CA ALA A 250 13.07 0.84 -14.51
C ALA A 250 14.55 1.29 -14.48
N ASP A 251 15.39 0.56 -13.75
CA ASP A 251 16.83 0.80 -13.63
C ASP A 251 17.63 0.49 -14.93
N ALA A 252 16.98 -0.09 -15.95
CA ALA A 252 17.62 -0.39 -17.22
C ALA A 252 17.72 0.83 -18.16
N LEU A 253 16.99 1.92 -17.87
CA LEU A 253 17.07 3.14 -18.66
C LEU A 253 18.38 3.89 -18.37
N PRO A 254 19.18 4.24 -19.39
CA PRO A 254 20.36 5.09 -19.18
C PRO A 254 19.95 6.44 -18.56
N LEU A 255 20.67 6.87 -17.52
CA LEU A 255 20.35 8.09 -16.77
C LEU A 255 20.18 9.33 -17.67
N TRP A 256 21.05 9.48 -18.68
CA TRP A 256 20.96 10.59 -19.63
C TRP A 256 19.63 10.63 -20.40
N LEU A 257 19.03 9.47 -20.67
CA LEU A 257 17.75 9.38 -21.38
C LEU A 257 16.60 9.70 -20.44
N LEU A 258 16.62 9.15 -19.23
CA LEU A 258 15.63 9.43 -18.18
C LEU A 258 15.56 10.93 -17.89
N GLU A 259 16.70 11.51 -17.48
CA GLU A 259 16.82 12.92 -17.09
C GLU A 259 16.65 13.85 -18.30
N GLY A 260 17.17 13.47 -19.47
CA GLY A 260 17.05 14.26 -20.70
C GLY A 260 15.59 14.41 -21.15
N ILE A 261 14.78 13.36 -21.05
CA ILE A 261 13.34 13.45 -21.36
C ILE A 261 12.62 14.26 -20.27
N ALA A 262 12.94 14.05 -18.99
CA ALA A 262 12.34 14.79 -17.87
C ALA A 262 12.58 16.31 -17.97
N VAL A 263 13.84 16.73 -18.16
CA VAL A 263 14.21 18.14 -18.36
C VAL A 263 13.51 18.74 -19.59
N ARG A 264 13.37 17.97 -20.68
CA ARG A 264 12.66 18.43 -21.88
C ARG A 264 11.17 18.71 -21.62
N MET A 265 10.56 18.02 -20.65
CA MET A 265 9.15 18.21 -20.28
C MET A 265 8.92 19.39 -19.34
N GLU A 266 9.97 19.93 -18.71
CA GLU A 266 9.88 21.11 -17.86
C GLU A 266 9.23 22.29 -18.62
N LYS A 267 8.34 23.01 -17.95
CA LYS A 267 7.72 24.23 -18.50
C LYS A 267 8.54 25.47 -18.18
N ARG A 268 9.26 25.44 -17.06
CA ARG A 268 10.15 26.50 -16.56
C ARG A 268 11.53 25.88 -16.25
N PRO A 269 12.36 25.57 -17.27
CA PRO A 269 13.63 24.89 -17.02
C PRO A 269 14.57 25.72 -16.16
N ASN A 270 15.45 25.05 -15.41
CA ASN A 270 16.47 25.71 -14.61
C ASN A 270 17.34 26.59 -15.52
N PRO A 271 17.43 27.93 -15.29
CA PRO A 271 18.24 28.81 -16.11
C PRO A 271 19.74 28.47 -16.07
N THR A 272 20.19 27.74 -15.05
CA THR A 272 21.57 27.29 -14.93
C THR A 272 21.92 26.20 -15.95
N TYR A 273 20.95 25.46 -16.51
CA TYR A 273 21.24 24.39 -17.49
C TYR A 273 21.97 24.91 -18.73
N GLU A 274 21.59 26.07 -19.26
CA GLU A 274 22.28 26.68 -20.40
C GLU A 274 23.73 27.01 -20.06
N SER A 275 23.96 27.63 -18.89
CA SER A 275 25.32 27.94 -18.43
C SER A 275 26.18 26.70 -18.17
N MET A 276 25.59 25.60 -17.71
CA MET A 276 26.30 24.33 -17.52
C MET A 276 26.66 23.66 -18.85
N LEU A 277 25.78 23.75 -19.86
CA LEU A 277 26.06 23.26 -21.22
C LEU A 277 27.18 24.06 -21.89
N GLU A 278 27.18 25.39 -21.75
CA GLU A 278 28.23 26.24 -22.30
C GLU A 278 29.61 25.99 -21.68
N THR A 279 29.64 25.43 -20.46
CA THR A 279 30.87 25.15 -19.71
C THR A 279 31.24 23.66 -19.67
N ALA A 280 30.41 22.79 -20.26
CA ALA A 280 30.69 21.37 -20.40
C ALA A 280 31.76 21.14 -21.48
N VAL A 281 32.88 20.53 -21.08
CA VAL A 281 34.04 20.21 -21.94
C VAL A 281 34.10 18.72 -22.21
#